data_AF-A0A7J6V0Z2-F1
#
_entry.id   AF-A0A7J6V0Z2-F1
#
_cell.length_a   1.000
_cell.length_b   1.000
_cell.length_c   1.000
_cell.angle_alpha   90.00
_cell.angle_beta   90.00
_cell.angle_gamma   90.00
#
_symmetry.space_group_name_H-M   'P 1'
#
loop_
_entity.id
_entity.type
_entity.pdbx_description
1 polymer ?
#
loop_
_entity_poly.entity_id
_entity_poly.type
_entity_poly.pdbx_seq_one_letter_code
_entity_poly.pdbx_strand_id
1 'polypeptide(L)'
;MASVFSCCCSTKFLILLFIISAVPIGFIISLERSIHQSTTDVYKYHSNGWLRECIKWDDLDRRFIVSYFEGGVGQIPVPENYTPGTVLEEETVIKDNDLAGNGSLGLVIDRVRNRVLIVNADVLGNLYSALAAYDLNTWNRLFLTQLSGS
;
A
#
# COMPACT_ATOMS: atom_id res chain seq x y z
N MET A 1 18.95 35.53 -4.27
CA MET A 1 17.84 34.55 -4.14
C MET A 1 18.28 33.08 -4.33
N ALA A 2 19.55 32.79 -4.65
CA ALA A 2 20.07 31.42 -4.82
C ALA A 2 20.70 30.78 -3.55
N SER A 3 20.95 31.55 -2.48
CA SER A 3 21.66 31.02 -1.29
C SER A 3 20.76 30.30 -0.28
N VAL A 4 19.47 30.59 -0.25
CA VAL A 4 18.53 30.01 0.74
C VAL A 4 18.20 28.55 0.40
N PHE A 5 18.03 28.22 -0.89
CA PHE A 5 17.76 26.85 -1.34
C PHE A 5 18.97 25.90 -1.19
N SER A 6 20.20 26.43 -1.22
CA SER A 6 21.42 25.63 -1.04
C SER A 6 21.62 25.18 0.41
N CYS A 7 21.16 25.98 1.39
CA CYS A 7 21.24 25.63 2.81
C CYS A 7 20.27 24.51 3.19
N CYS A 8 19.05 24.52 2.63
CA CYS A 8 18.01 23.51 2.88
C CYS A 8 18.32 22.12 2.32
N CYS A 9 19.31 21.99 1.42
CA CYS A 9 19.69 20.71 0.81
C CYS A 9 21.10 20.24 1.23
N SER A 10 21.74 20.89 2.20
CA SER A 10 23.03 20.43 2.73
C SER A 10 22.85 19.11 3.50
N THR A 11 23.73 18.13 3.27
CA THR A 11 23.72 16.83 3.96
C THR A 11 23.66 16.98 5.48
N LYS A 12 24.35 17.99 6.04
CA LYS A 12 24.34 18.27 7.49
C LYS A 12 22.97 18.73 7.98
N PHE A 13 22.28 19.54 7.18
CA PHE A 13 20.94 20.02 7.51
C PHE A 13 19.89 18.91 7.39
N LEU A 14 20.00 18.05 6.37
CA LEU A 14 19.14 16.87 6.23
C LEU A 14 19.32 15.87 7.39
N ILE A 15 20.56 15.62 7.81
CA ILE A 15 20.86 14.79 8.98
C ILE A 15 20.26 15.41 10.25
N LEU A 16 20.39 16.73 10.43
CA LEU A 16 19.82 17.42 11.57
C LEU A 16 18.28 17.30 11.59
N LEU A 17 17.62 17.53 10.45
CA LEU A 17 16.17 17.35 10.33
C LEU A 17 15.75 15.91 10.64
N PHE A 18 16.50 14.92 10.14
CA PHE A 18 16.25 13.51 10.41
C PHE A 18 16.32 13.21 11.92
N ILE A 19 17.38 13.67 12.61
CA ILE A 19 17.54 13.48 14.06
C ILE A 19 16.42 14.17 14.83
N ILE A 20 16.08 15.41 14.48
CA ILE A 20 15.00 16.16 15.15
C ILE A 20 13.65 15.47 14.92
N SER A 21 13.41 14.93 13.72
CA SER A 21 12.17 14.21 13.39
C SER A 21 12.03 12.85 14.08
N ALA A 22 13.14 12.23 14.50
CA ALA A 22 13.13 10.90 15.11
C ALA A 22 12.33 10.87 16.42
N VAL A 23 12.38 11.93 17.23
CA VAL A 23 11.64 12.03 18.50
C VAL A 23 10.11 12.06 18.29
N PRO A 24 9.53 12.98 17.50
CA PRO A 24 8.09 12.98 17.25
C PRO A 24 7.63 11.72 16.50
N ILE A 25 8.40 11.20 15.55
CA ILE A 25 8.07 9.95 14.85
C ILE A 25 8.04 8.78 15.85
N GLY A 26 9.05 8.65 16.70
CA GLY A 26 9.10 7.60 17.72
C GLY A 26 7.94 7.69 18.71
N PHE A 27 7.56 8.91 19.10
CA PHE A 27 6.41 9.14 19.97
C PHE A 27 5.09 8.71 19.31
N ILE A 28 4.86 9.09 18.05
CA ILE A 28 3.68 8.67 17.27
C ILE A 28 3.63 7.14 17.16
N ILE A 29 4.74 6.49 16.80
CA ILE A 29 4.82 5.02 16.71
C ILE A 29 4.49 4.36 18.05
N SER A 30 5.01 4.89 19.16
CA SER A 30 4.73 4.36 20.50
C SER A 30 3.25 4.47 20.85
N LEU A 31 2.63 5.63 20.57
CA LEU A 31 1.21 5.86 20.81
C LEU A 31 0.34 4.91 20.00
N GLU A 32 0.55 4.81 18.68
CA GLU A 32 -0.18 3.89 17.81
C GLU A 32 -0.08 2.45 18.34
N ARG A 33 1.13 1.97 18.66
CA ARG A 33 1.32 0.62 19.20
C ARG A 33 0.61 0.40 20.54
N SER A 34 0.57 1.41 21.40
CA SER A 34 -0.05 1.31 22.72
C SER A 34 -1.57 1.18 22.65
N ILE A 35 -2.20 1.84 21.67
CA ILE A 35 -3.66 1.82 21.47
C ILE A 35 -4.14 0.45 20.97
N HIS A 36 -3.34 -0.23 20.14
CA HIS A 36 -3.70 -1.52 19.52
C HIS A 36 -3.39 -2.76 20.38
N GLN A 37 -2.87 -2.58 21.60
CA GLN A 37 -2.49 -3.70 22.49
C GLN A 37 -3.72 -4.33 23.19
N SER A 38 -4.85 -3.62 23.27
CA SER A 38 -5.99 -3.99 24.13
C SER A 38 -7.35 -4.12 23.44
N THR A 39 -7.41 -3.99 22.10
CA THR A 39 -8.70 -3.98 21.37
C THR A 39 -8.93 -5.26 20.57
N THR A 40 -10.17 -5.78 20.63
CA THR A 40 -10.63 -6.99 19.94
C THR A 40 -10.82 -6.81 18.43
N ASP A 41 -10.74 -5.57 17.94
CA ASP A 41 -11.14 -5.19 16.59
C ASP A 41 -9.93 -4.91 15.66
N VAL A 42 -8.73 -5.32 16.06
CA VAL A 42 -7.49 -5.11 15.31
C VAL A 42 -7.00 -6.42 14.71
N TYR A 43 -6.91 -6.45 13.38
CA TYR A 43 -6.27 -7.54 12.65
C TYR A 43 -4.78 -7.27 12.52
N LYS A 44 -3.97 -8.11 13.15
CA LYS A 44 -2.51 -8.11 12.99
C LYS A 44 -2.16 -8.99 11.80
N TYR A 45 -1.23 -8.56 10.96
CA TYR A 45 -0.75 -9.36 9.85
C TYR A 45 0.74 -9.15 9.59
N HIS A 46 1.38 -10.13 8.97
CA HIS A 46 2.74 -10.02 8.45
C HIS A 46 2.74 -9.46 7.04
N SER A 47 3.49 -8.37 6.87
CA SER A 47 3.71 -7.71 5.60
C SER A 47 5.00 -8.22 4.96
N ASN A 48 4.98 -8.46 3.65
CA ASN A 48 6.11 -9.01 2.89
C ASN A 48 6.97 -7.97 2.16
N GLY A 49 6.74 -6.67 2.40
CA GLY A 49 7.36 -5.61 1.61
C GLY A 49 7.52 -4.30 2.35
N TRP A 50 7.72 -3.22 1.60
CA TRP A 50 8.15 -1.96 2.19
C TRP A 50 6.99 -1.07 2.63
N LEU A 51 6.01 -0.84 1.76
CA LEU A 51 4.92 0.08 2.06
C LEU A 51 3.61 -0.35 1.40
N ARG A 52 2.59 -0.55 2.24
CA ARG A 52 1.22 -0.80 1.79
C ARG A 52 0.55 0.55 1.61
N GLU A 53 0.19 0.88 0.39
CA GLU A 53 -0.34 2.19 0.06
C GLU A 53 -1.80 2.33 0.50
N CYS A 54 -2.63 1.32 0.21
CA CYS A 54 -4.03 1.29 0.57
C CYS A 54 -4.46 -0.14 0.96
N ILE A 55 -5.49 -0.21 1.79
CA ILE A 55 -6.16 -1.45 2.16
C ILE A 55 -7.68 -1.26 2.11
N LYS A 56 -8.40 -2.23 1.54
CA LYS A 56 -9.87 -2.23 1.47
C LYS A 56 -10.43 -3.58 1.92
N TRP A 57 -11.58 -3.56 2.57
CA TRP A 57 -12.27 -4.77 3.02
C TRP A 57 -13.13 -5.37 1.90
N ASP A 58 -12.89 -6.65 1.62
CA ASP A 58 -13.71 -7.52 0.78
C ASP A 58 -14.55 -8.43 1.67
N ASP A 59 -15.78 -8.00 1.96
CA ASP A 59 -16.72 -8.68 2.87
C ASP A 59 -17.25 -10.03 2.36
N LEU A 60 -17.31 -10.25 1.06
CA LEU A 60 -17.85 -11.50 0.48
C LEU A 60 -16.87 -12.66 0.69
N ASP A 61 -15.60 -12.43 0.37
CA ASP A 61 -14.54 -13.43 0.53
C ASP A 61 -13.81 -13.28 1.88
N ARG A 62 -14.29 -12.38 2.76
CA ARG A 62 -13.74 -12.06 4.08
C ARG A 62 -12.22 -11.89 4.06
N ARG A 63 -11.73 -10.94 3.26
CA ARG A 63 -10.32 -10.65 3.11
C ARG A 63 -10.06 -9.16 2.97
N PHE A 64 -8.86 -8.72 3.33
CA PHE A 64 -8.42 -7.38 2.96
C PHE A 64 -7.67 -7.44 1.63
N ILE A 65 -7.92 -6.46 0.75
CA ILE A 65 -7.16 -6.27 -0.48
C ILE A 65 -6.21 -5.10 -0.27
N VAL A 66 -4.95 -5.31 -0.62
CA VAL A 66 -3.84 -4.43 -0.26
C VAL A 66 -3.11 -3.98 -1.51
N SER A 67 -2.94 -2.68 -1.73
CA SER A 67 -2.10 -2.14 -2.80
C SER A 67 -0.67 -1.87 -2.30
N TYR A 68 0.31 -2.11 -3.16
CA TYR A 68 1.72 -1.96 -2.80
C TYR A 68 2.34 -0.73 -3.46
N PHE A 69 3.09 0.06 -2.70
CA PHE A 69 3.86 1.17 -3.26
C PHE A 69 4.95 0.67 -4.21
N GLU A 70 5.54 -0.49 -3.91
CA GLU A 70 6.48 -1.23 -4.77
C GLU A 70 5.82 -1.95 -5.97
N GLY A 71 4.51 -1.75 -6.17
CA GLY A 71 3.72 -2.30 -7.26
C GLY A 71 3.17 -3.70 -6.97
N GLY A 72 1.96 -3.96 -7.45
CA GLY A 72 1.23 -5.19 -7.24
C GLY A 72 0.15 -5.07 -6.16
N VAL A 73 -0.53 -6.19 -5.92
CA VAL A 73 -1.66 -6.28 -4.99
C VAL A 73 -1.54 -7.56 -4.18
N GLY A 74 -1.89 -7.46 -2.90
CA GLY A 74 -2.02 -8.57 -1.98
C GLY A 74 -3.45 -8.79 -1.50
N GLN A 75 -3.65 -9.95 -0.89
CA GLN A 75 -4.81 -10.24 -0.06
C GLN A 75 -4.37 -10.66 1.34
N ILE A 76 -5.19 -10.38 2.34
CA ILE A 76 -5.05 -10.89 3.70
C ILE A 76 -6.36 -11.59 4.06
N PRO A 77 -6.46 -12.92 3.92
CA PRO A 77 -7.66 -13.66 4.26
C PRO A 77 -7.93 -13.63 5.77
N VAL A 78 -9.20 -13.48 6.16
CA VAL A 78 -9.65 -13.55 7.55
C VAL A 78 -10.51 -14.81 7.72
N PRO A 79 -10.02 -15.88 8.39
CA PRO A 79 -10.80 -17.10 8.60
C PRO A 79 -12.11 -16.86 9.37
N GLU A 80 -13.13 -17.71 9.18
CA GLU A 80 -14.41 -17.58 9.91
C GLU A 80 -14.23 -17.81 11.41
N ASN A 81 -13.35 -18.73 11.77
CA ASN A 81 -12.93 -19.03 13.12
C ASN A 81 -11.75 -18.16 13.60
N TYR A 82 -11.65 -16.91 13.11
CA TYR A 82 -10.58 -15.99 13.51
C TYR A 82 -10.57 -15.81 15.03
N THR A 83 -9.43 -16.11 15.64
CA THR A 83 -9.20 -15.88 17.06
C THR A 83 -8.50 -14.52 17.22
N PRO A 84 -9.03 -13.59 18.02
CA PRO A 84 -8.37 -12.32 18.28
C PRO A 84 -6.91 -12.51 18.75
N GLY A 85 -5.99 -11.81 18.11
CA GLY A 85 -4.56 -11.92 18.39
C GLY A 85 -3.81 -12.91 17.50
N THR A 86 -4.51 -13.74 16.72
CA THR A 86 -3.87 -14.49 15.62
C THR A 86 -3.34 -13.50 14.58
N VAL A 87 -2.07 -13.68 14.20
CA VAL A 87 -1.43 -12.88 13.15
C VAL A 87 -1.74 -13.53 11.80
N LEU A 88 -2.29 -12.74 10.88
CA LEU A 88 -2.64 -13.16 9.53
C LEU A 88 -1.42 -13.02 8.60
N GLU A 89 -1.50 -13.67 7.44
CA GLU A 89 -0.45 -13.59 6.42
C GLU A 89 -0.96 -12.83 5.20
N GLU A 90 -0.12 -11.94 4.66
CA GLU A 90 -0.36 -11.26 3.40
C GLU A 90 0.15 -12.11 2.23
N GLU A 91 -0.72 -12.43 1.29
CA GLU A 91 -0.36 -13.14 0.06
C GLU A 91 -0.42 -12.19 -1.13
N THR A 92 0.66 -12.15 -1.92
CA THR A 92 0.65 -11.41 -3.19
C THR A 92 -0.18 -12.16 -4.23
N VAL A 93 -1.17 -11.49 -4.81
CA VAL A 93 -2.10 -12.06 -5.80
C VAL A 93 -1.93 -11.46 -7.19
N ILE A 94 -1.42 -10.23 -7.29
CA ILE A 94 -1.15 -9.56 -8.57
C ILE A 94 0.28 -9.03 -8.57
N LYS A 95 1.06 -9.44 -9.57
CA LYS A 95 2.40 -8.90 -9.86
C LYS A 95 2.67 -9.01 -11.36
N ASP A 96 2.20 -8.01 -12.09
CA ASP A 96 2.30 -7.96 -13.55
C ASP A 96 3.69 -7.53 -14.01
N ASN A 97 4.31 -8.32 -14.90
CA ASN A 97 5.66 -8.04 -15.40
C ASN A 97 5.73 -6.78 -16.27
N ASP A 98 4.67 -6.46 -17.01
CA ASP A 98 4.58 -5.29 -17.88
C ASP A 98 4.31 -3.97 -17.13
N LEU A 99 4.10 -4.06 -15.81
CA LEU A 99 3.96 -2.93 -14.88
C LEU A 99 5.08 -2.91 -13.83
N ALA A 100 6.11 -3.75 -13.99
CA ALA A 100 7.23 -3.81 -13.07
C ALA A 100 7.98 -2.47 -13.02
N GLY A 101 8.00 -1.84 -11.85
CA GLY A 101 8.57 -0.50 -11.63
C GLY A 101 7.53 0.56 -11.30
N ASN A 102 6.25 0.32 -11.63
CA ASN A 102 5.14 1.17 -11.18
C ASN A 102 4.76 0.83 -9.74
N GLY A 103 4.26 1.83 -9.01
CA GLY A 103 3.57 1.63 -7.74
C GLY A 103 2.07 1.47 -7.95
N SER A 104 1.42 0.64 -7.14
CA SER A 104 -0.04 0.52 -7.12
C SER A 104 -0.59 1.52 -6.09
N LEU A 105 -0.93 2.73 -6.55
CA LEU A 105 -1.20 3.91 -5.70
C LEU A 105 -2.67 4.35 -5.74
N GLY A 106 -3.57 3.38 -5.63
CA GLY A 106 -5.00 3.63 -5.62
C GLY A 106 -5.77 2.35 -5.91
N LEU A 107 -6.76 2.07 -5.05
CA LEU A 107 -7.53 0.84 -5.10
C LEU A 107 -9.01 1.09 -4.83
N VAL A 108 -9.87 0.52 -5.67
CA VAL A 108 -11.31 0.45 -5.41
C VAL A 108 -11.87 -0.91 -5.81
N ILE A 109 -12.73 -1.45 -4.95
CA ILE A 109 -13.44 -2.71 -5.21
C ILE A 109 -14.79 -2.37 -5.85
N ASP A 110 -15.00 -2.77 -7.11
CA ASP A 110 -16.25 -2.63 -7.85
C ASP A 110 -17.07 -3.93 -7.72
N ARG A 111 -17.89 -3.97 -6.67
CA ARG A 111 -18.65 -5.17 -6.26
C ARG A 111 -19.64 -5.64 -7.29
N VAL A 112 -20.35 -4.72 -7.95
CA VAL A 112 -21.38 -5.06 -8.94
C VAL A 112 -20.79 -5.83 -10.11
N ARG A 113 -19.51 -5.60 -10.41
CA ARG A 113 -18.80 -6.26 -11.53
C ARG A 113 -17.75 -7.26 -11.08
N ASN A 114 -17.73 -7.63 -9.79
CA ASN A 114 -16.79 -8.56 -9.18
C ASN A 114 -15.32 -8.31 -9.56
N ARG A 115 -14.89 -7.04 -9.53
CA ARG A 115 -13.54 -6.65 -9.95
C ARG A 115 -12.91 -5.64 -9.00
N VAL A 116 -11.59 -5.61 -8.97
CA VAL A 116 -10.81 -4.55 -8.34
C VAL A 116 -10.19 -3.68 -9.42
N LEU A 117 -10.25 -2.36 -9.24
CA LEU A 117 -9.54 -1.40 -10.08
C LEU A 117 -8.32 -0.86 -9.34
N ILE A 118 -7.19 -0.84 -10.03
CA ILE A 118 -5.89 -0.48 -9.49
C ILE A 118 -5.27 0.61 -10.36
N VAL A 119 -4.86 1.71 -9.72
CA VAL A 119 -4.07 2.74 -10.36
C VAL A 119 -2.60 2.36 -10.23
N ASN A 120 -1.95 2.10 -11.36
CA ASN A 120 -0.52 1.84 -11.44
C ASN A 120 0.18 3.13 -11.86
N ALA A 121 0.83 3.79 -10.91
CA ALA A 121 1.51 5.05 -11.09
C ALA A 121 3.00 4.83 -11.42
N ASP A 122 3.50 5.56 -12.41
CA ASP A 122 4.93 5.65 -12.69
C ASP A 122 5.57 6.70 -11.76
N VAL A 123 5.95 6.26 -10.57
CA VAL A 123 6.48 7.14 -9.52
C VAL A 123 7.87 7.69 -9.88
N LEU A 124 8.65 6.95 -10.67
CA LEU A 124 10.03 7.29 -11.02
C LEU A 124 10.18 7.93 -12.41
N GLY A 125 9.10 8.00 -13.21
CA GLY A 125 9.11 8.61 -14.53
C GLY A 125 9.79 7.77 -15.62
N ASN A 126 9.89 6.45 -15.42
CA ASN A 126 10.58 5.55 -16.36
C ASN A 126 9.63 4.71 -17.23
N LEU A 127 8.33 4.78 -16.98
CA LEU A 127 7.27 3.92 -17.53
C LEU A 127 6.06 4.79 -17.92
N TYR A 128 4.85 4.27 -17.69
CA TYR A 128 3.59 4.94 -17.97
C TYR A 128 2.63 4.70 -16.81
N SER A 129 1.79 5.69 -16.51
CA SER A 129 0.70 5.50 -15.55
C SER A 129 -0.48 4.81 -16.23
N ALA A 130 -1.16 3.91 -15.52
CA ALA A 130 -2.24 3.11 -16.07
C ALA A 130 -3.32 2.78 -15.02
N LEU A 131 -4.52 2.50 -15.51
CA LEU A 131 -5.59 1.89 -14.73
C LEU A 131 -5.76 0.45 -15.21
N ALA A 132 -5.66 -0.49 -14.28
CA ALA A 132 -5.93 -1.90 -14.52
C ALA A 132 -7.18 -2.32 -13.77
N ALA A 133 -7.90 -3.31 -14.30
CA ALA A 133 -8.92 -4.01 -13.54
C ALA A 133 -8.66 -5.51 -13.55
N TYR A 134 -8.95 -6.16 -12.43
CA TYR A 134 -8.74 -7.59 -12.23
C TYR A 134 -10.01 -8.22 -11.68
N ASP A 135 -10.32 -9.44 -12.11
CA ASP A 135 -11.39 -10.24 -11.54
C ASP A 135 -11.02 -10.66 -10.10
N LEU A 136 -11.95 -10.49 -9.16
CA LEU A 136 -11.67 -10.75 -7.73
C LEU A 136 -11.51 -12.24 -7.41
N ASN A 137 -12.07 -13.13 -8.22
CA ASN A 137 -12.02 -14.58 -7.93
C ASN A 137 -10.73 -15.20 -8.47
N THR A 138 -10.34 -14.78 -9.67
CA THR A 138 -9.24 -15.40 -10.42
C THR A 138 -7.97 -14.56 -10.46
N TRP A 139 -8.05 -13.28 -10.08
CA TRP A 139 -6.97 -12.30 -10.22
C TRP A 139 -6.52 -12.04 -11.66
N ASN A 140 -7.25 -12.55 -12.64
CA ASN A 140 -6.96 -12.33 -14.04
C ASN A 140 -7.23 -10.87 -14.40
N ARG A 141 -6.29 -10.26 -15.14
CA ARG A 141 -6.44 -8.90 -15.65
C ARG A 141 -7.55 -8.85 -16.70
N LEU A 142 -8.58 -8.06 -16.42
CA LEU A 142 -9.73 -7.82 -17.30
C LEU A 142 -9.40 -6.76 -18.37
N PHE A 143 -8.73 -5.69 -17.97
CA PHE A 143 -8.21 -4.69 -18.89
C PHE A 143 -7.03 -3.93 -18.28
N LEU A 144 -6.27 -3.29 -19.14
CA LEU A 144 -5.26 -2.31 -18.81
C LEU A 144 -5.41 -1.13 -19.78
N THR A 145 -5.54 0.08 -19.25
CA THR A 145 -5.55 1.29 -20.06
C THR A 145 -4.50 2.25 -19.53
N GLN A 146 -3.67 2.75 -20.44
CA GLN A 146 -2.77 3.84 -20.10
C GLN A 146 -3.60 5.09 -19.77
N LEU A 147 -3.22 5.77 -18.69
CA LEU A 147 -3.79 7.06 -18.31
C LEU A 147 -2.97 8.15 -18.99
N SER A 148 -3.66 9.13 -19.56
CA SER A 148 -3.02 10.34 -20.06
C SER A 148 -2.68 11.24 -18.87
N GLY A 149 -1.45 11.13 -18.37
CA GLY A 149 -0.86 12.02 -17.37
C GLY A 149 0.47 12.54 -17.90
N SER A 150 0.65 13.86 -17.87
CA SER A 150 1.83 14.60 -18.33
C SER A 150 3.05 14.38 -17.45
#